data_AF-A0A939EIJ0-F1
#
_entry.id   AF-A0A939EIJ0-F1
#
_cell.length_a   1.000
_cell.length_b   1.000
_cell.length_c   1.000
_cell.angle_alpha   90.00
_cell.angle_beta   90.00
_cell.angle_gamma   90.00
#
_symmetry.space_group_name_H-M   'P 1'
#
loop_
_entity.id
_entity.type
_entity.pdbx_description
1 polymer ?
#
loop_
_entity_poly.entity_id
_entity_poly.type
_entity_poly.pdbx_seq_one_letter_code
_entity_poly.pdbx_strand_id
1 'polypeptide(L)'
;MSVAEVEKKTGAEKGGEAQPPKSAPRIQGRVDALENGRVLGWAWDAANPGDRMTIHVFHDGNRVMSKVAETPRIDLRRNGIGDGAYSFDLELPQAVAAAPDGLSVVAETPKDGTQLKLPRPSAQERAAEAAVALPLSLVMEKVDRLIAAQRQSAIGQRDATTLLRETTQRIDALASNEGELGEALAILKSGQGDLAQHVKELEVFLLRFDTTLKGFDDRLKVLGEKSRSNLRPHLMILAAMLGVVGGMLFAAISGL
;
A
#
# COMPACT_ATOMS: atom_id res chain seq x y z
N MET A 1 36.00 62.05 -56.98
CA MET A 1 35.66 61.20 -55.82
C MET A 1 34.24 61.59 -55.44
N SER A 2 33.21 60.96 -56.02
CA SER A 2 32.54 59.74 -55.51
C SER A 2 31.75 60.08 -54.23
N VAL A 3 30.42 59.98 -54.11
CA VAL A 3 29.41 59.12 -54.77
C VAL A 3 28.01 59.75 -54.66
N ALA A 4 27.16 59.35 -55.60
CA ALA A 4 25.74 59.49 -55.84
C ALA A 4 24.73 59.56 -54.66
N GLU A 5 23.64 60.24 -54.99
CA GLU A 5 22.28 60.12 -54.46
C GLU A 5 21.62 58.80 -54.91
N VAL A 6 20.92 58.11 -54.00
CA VAL A 6 19.96 57.03 -54.31
C VAL A 6 18.78 57.10 -53.34
N GLU A 7 17.59 57.09 -53.94
CA GLU A 7 16.26 57.13 -53.34
C GLU A 7 15.86 55.93 -52.46
N LYS A 8 14.88 56.19 -51.59
CA LYS A 8 13.79 55.33 -51.08
C LYS A 8 13.88 53.81 -51.31
N LYS A 9 13.73 53.06 -50.21
CA LYS A 9 12.82 51.91 -50.20
C LYS A 9 12.23 51.64 -48.82
N THR A 10 10.94 51.95 -48.70
CA THR A 10 10.02 51.37 -47.71
C THR A 10 10.04 49.85 -47.90
N GLY A 11 10.44 49.11 -46.86
CA GLY A 11 10.45 47.65 -46.84
C GLY A 11 9.94 47.18 -45.50
N ALA A 12 8.64 46.90 -45.45
CA ALA A 12 8.05 46.08 -44.40
C ALA A 12 8.56 44.65 -44.57
N GLU A 13 9.23 44.09 -43.56
CA GLU A 13 9.28 42.64 -43.38
C GLU A 13 9.27 42.25 -41.90
N LYS A 14 8.16 41.57 -41.58
CA LYS A 14 8.03 40.38 -40.74
C LYS A 14 8.14 40.60 -39.24
N GLY A 15 6.94 40.63 -38.62
CA GLY A 15 6.75 40.28 -37.23
C GLY A 15 7.38 38.93 -36.95
N GLY A 16 8.44 38.94 -36.15
CA GLY A 16 8.80 37.77 -35.37
C GLY A 16 7.67 37.58 -34.35
N GLU A 17 6.92 36.48 -34.48
CA GLU A 17 6.12 35.97 -33.38
C GLU A 17 7.03 35.92 -32.15
N ALA A 18 6.74 36.81 -31.19
CA ALA A 18 7.38 36.78 -29.91
C ALA A 18 7.12 35.39 -29.32
N GLN A 19 8.16 34.56 -29.22
CA GLN A 19 8.11 33.34 -28.44
C GLN A 19 7.52 33.71 -27.07
N PRO A 20 6.46 33.03 -26.60
CA PRO A 20 5.90 33.32 -25.30
C PRO A 20 7.03 33.26 -24.26
N PRO A 21 7.03 34.13 -23.24
CA PRO A 21 8.11 34.20 -22.26
C PRO A 21 8.36 32.81 -21.69
N LYS A 22 9.58 32.31 -21.88
CA LYS A 22 10.03 30.98 -21.43
C LYS A 22 9.78 30.90 -19.92
N SER A 23 8.75 30.18 -19.51
CA SER A 23 8.43 30.00 -18.09
C SER A 23 9.57 29.22 -17.45
N ALA A 24 10.17 29.79 -16.41
CA ALA A 24 11.24 29.14 -15.67
C ALA A 24 10.79 27.73 -15.21
N PRO A 25 11.66 26.71 -15.32
CA PRO A 25 11.30 25.34 -15.00
C PRO A 25 10.88 25.21 -13.53
N ARG A 26 9.78 24.49 -13.29
CA ARG A 26 9.25 24.17 -11.96
C ARG A 26 9.36 22.66 -11.75
N ILE A 27 10.59 22.23 -11.53
CA ILE A 27 10.96 20.82 -11.39
C ILE A 27 10.45 20.28 -10.05
N GLN A 28 9.84 19.09 -10.10
CA GLN A 28 9.46 18.29 -8.95
C GLN A 28 9.87 16.84 -9.19
N GLY A 29 10.22 16.12 -8.14
CA GLY A 29 10.55 14.71 -8.28
C GLY A 29 11.06 14.12 -6.98
N ARG A 30 11.15 12.79 -6.95
CA ARG A 30 11.58 12.02 -5.79
C ARG A 30 12.16 10.68 -6.23
N VAL A 31 13.12 10.18 -5.47
CA VAL A 31 13.52 8.76 -5.53
C VAL A 31 12.56 8.00 -4.63
N ASP A 32 11.88 6.99 -5.16
CA ASP A 32 10.96 6.16 -4.39
C ASP A 32 11.70 4.99 -3.72
N ALA A 33 12.64 4.36 -4.43
CA ALA A 33 13.42 3.24 -3.89
C ALA A 33 14.83 3.19 -4.46
N LEU A 34 15.76 2.73 -3.63
CA LEU A 34 17.15 2.44 -3.99
C LEU A 34 17.55 1.13 -3.32
N GLU A 35 17.15 0.02 -3.93
CA GLU A 35 17.27 -1.32 -3.36
C GLU A 35 17.57 -2.32 -4.47
N ASN A 36 18.25 -3.43 -4.14
CA ASN A 36 18.56 -4.52 -5.07
C ASN A 36 19.25 -4.06 -6.36
N GLY A 37 20.12 -3.05 -6.27
CA GLY A 37 20.82 -2.50 -7.43
C GLY A 37 19.92 -1.71 -8.39
N ARG A 38 18.73 -1.26 -7.97
CA ARG A 38 17.83 -0.47 -8.81
C ARG A 38 17.53 0.88 -8.19
N VAL A 39 17.33 1.89 -9.03
CA VAL A 39 16.88 3.22 -8.64
C VAL A 39 15.54 3.49 -9.31
N LEU A 40 14.52 3.69 -8.49
CA LEU A 40 13.16 3.98 -8.95
C LEU A 40 12.73 5.35 -8.45
N GLY A 41 11.93 6.04 -9.24
CA GLY A 41 11.37 7.32 -8.85
C GLY A 41 10.68 8.02 -10.01
N TRP A 42 10.46 9.32 -9.85
CA TRP A 42 9.85 10.16 -10.86
C TRP A 42 10.39 11.58 -10.81
N ALA A 43 10.37 12.26 -11.95
CA ALA A 43 10.70 13.68 -12.04
C ALA A 43 9.95 14.33 -13.20
N TRP A 44 9.47 15.54 -12.97
CA TRP A 44 8.54 16.26 -13.83
C TRP A 44 8.85 17.76 -13.78
N ASP A 45 8.59 18.48 -14.88
CA ASP A 45 8.59 19.94 -14.89
C ASP A 45 7.15 20.46 -15.08
N ALA A 46 6.61 21.15 -14.07
CA ALA A 46 5.25 21.68 -14.13
C ALA A 46 5.10 22.84 -15.11
N ALA A 47 6.20 23.55 -15.40
CA ALA A 47 6.21 24.63 -16.38
C ALA A 47 6.21 24.08 -17.80
N ASN A 48 6.72 22.85 -18.00
CA ASN A 48 6.83 22.20 -19.30
C ASN A 48 6.35 20.73 -19.21
N PRO A 49 5.04 20.47 -19.04
CA PRO A 49 4.53 19.10 -18.84
C PRO A 49 4.76 18.18 -20.05
N GLY A 50 4.95 18.74 -21.25
CA GLY A 50 5.31 17.95 -22.44
C GLY A 50 6.74 17.43 -22.43
N ASP A 51 7.62 18.00 -21.61
CA ASP A 51 9.04 17.63 -21.58
C ASP A 51 9.26 16.38 -20.73
N ARG A 52 10.25 15.57 -21.14
CA ARG A 52 10.73 14.42 -20.37
C ARG A 52 12.09 14.74 -19.80
N MET A 53 12.21 14.56 -18.49
CA MET A 53 13.44 14.86 -17.78
C MET A 53 14.48 13.76 -17.99
N THR A 54 15.74 14.15 -18.11
CA THR A 54 16.86 13.19 -18.09
C THR A 54 17.31 13.00 -16.66
N ILE A 55 17.36 11.77 -16.19
CA ILE A 55 17.80 11.40 -14.86
C ILE A 55 19.25 10.96 -14.95
N HIS A 56 20.11 11.63 -14.20
CA HIS A 56 21.52 11.32 -14.06
C HIS A 56 21.78 10.69 -12.70
N VAL A 57 22.48 9.56 -12.70
CA VAL A 57 22.96 8.91 -11.48
C VAL A 57 24.45 9.14 -11.37
N PHE A 58 24.88 9.67 -10.23
CA PHE A 58 26.26 9.90 -9.89
C PHE A 58 26.67 9.02 -8.72
N HIS A 59 27.93 8.61 -8.71
CA HIS A 59 28.58 7.92 -7.59
C HIS A 59 29.89 8.65 -7.29
N ASP A 60 30.03 9.16 -6.07
CA ASP A 60 31.17 10.00 -5.65
C ASP A 60 31.49 11.16 -6.61
N GLY A 61 30.43 11.78 -7.14
CA GLY A 61 30.52 12.92 -8.07
C GLY A 61 30.76 12.54 -9.54
N ASN A 62 31.04 11.26 -9.84
CA ASN A 62 31.19 10.78 -11.21
C ASN A 62 29.86 10.31 -11.77
N ARG A 63 29.50 10.76 -12.98
CA ARG A 63 28.27 10.31 -13.64
C ARG A 63 28.42 8.85 -14.08
N VAL A 64 27.63 7.99 -13.48
CA VAL A 64 27.61 6.54 -13.76
C VAL A 64 26.72 6.25 -14.97
N MET A 65 25.51 6.82 -14.99
CA MET A 65 24.54 6.55 -16.04
C MET A 65 23.51 7.67 -16.16
N SER A 66 22.75 7.64 -17.26
CA SER A 66 21.62 8.54 -17.50
C SER A 66 20.46 7.81 -18.15
N LYS A 67 19.21 8.19 -17.83
CA LYS A 67 18.00 7.64 -18.45
C LYS A 67 16.88 8.68 -18.48
N VAL A 68 16.05 8.67 -19.51
CA VAL A 68 14.88 9.54 -19.60
C VAL A 68 13.75 9.02 -18.70
N ALA A 69 13.09 9.91 -17.97
CA ALA A 69 11.90 9.61 -17.18
C ALA A 69 10.65 9.69 -18.05
N GLU A 70 10.26 8.56 -18.65
CA GLU A 70 9.16 8.45 -19.62
C GLU A 70 8.18 7.32 -19.32
N THR A 71 8.42 6.53 -18.28
CA THR A 71 7.61 5.35 -17.98
C THR A 71 6.27 5.78 -17.37
N PRO A 72 5.13 5.27 -17.87
CA PRO A 72 3.80 5.60 -17.35
C PRO A 72 3.53 4.97 -15.99
N ARG A 73 2.97 5.78 -15.09
CA ARG A 73 2.52 5.36 -13.76
C ARG A 73 1.14 5.94 -13.46
N ILE A 74 0.20 5.06 -13.12
CA ILE A 74 -1.22 5.44 -12.93
C ILE A 74 -1.43 6.34 -11.70
N ASP A 75 -0.61 6.15 -10.67
CA ASP A 75 -0.61 6.95 -9.45
C ASP A 75 -0.18 8.40 -9.72
N LEU A 76 0.83 8.62 -10.57
CA LEU A 76 1.25 9.97 -10.98
C LEU A 76 0.10 10.71 -11.69
N ARG A 77 -0.57 10.03 -12.63
CA ARG A 77 -1.73 10.60 -13.33
C ARG A 77 -2.88 10.93 -12.37
N ARG A 78 -3.20 10.03 -11.43
CA ARG A 78 -4.26 10.25 -10.43
C ARG A 78 -3.96 11.40 -9.48
N ASN A 79 -2.69 11.66 -9.19
CA ASN A 79 -2.23 12.77 -8.36
C ASN A 79 -2.07 14.09 -9.15
N GLY A 80 -2.51 14.16 -10.41
CA GLY A 80 -2.48 15.38 -11.21
C GLY A 80 -1.11 15.72 -11.80
N ILE A 81 -0.17 14.77 -11.83
CA ILE A 81 1.15 14.93 -12.46
C ILE A 81 1.00 14.63 -13.96
N GLY A 82 0.39 15.59 -14.67
CA GLY A 82 0.03 15.61 -16.10
C GLY A 82 -0.37 14.26 -16.66
N ASP A 83 0.35 13.73 -17.66
CA ASP A 83 -0.04 12.47 -18.31
C ASP A 83 0.37 11.19 -17.54
N GLY A 84 1.15 11.34 -16.46
CA GLY A 84 1.67 10.25 -15.63
C GLY A 84 2.89 9.52 -16.20
N ALA A 85 3.44 9.94 -17.34
CA ALA A 85 4.61 9.32 -17.99
C ALA A 85 5.93 10.01 -17.61
N TYR A 86 6.20 10.07 -16.31
CA TYR A 86 7.34 10.80 -15.73
C TYR A 86 8.18 9.96 -14.77
N SER A 87 7.99 8.65 -14.78
CA SER A 87 8.73 7.75 -13.91
C SER A 87 9.97 7.18 -14.58
N PHE A 88 10.95 6.84 -13.74
CA PHE A 88 12.19 6.22 -14.15
C PHE A 88 12.46 4.96 -13.33
N ASP A 89 13.17 4.06 -13.97
CA ASP A 89 13.60 2.79 -13.41
C ASP A 89 14.96 2.46 -14.04
N LEU A 90 16.02 2.53 -13.24
CA LEU A 90 17.39 2.30 -13.67
C LEU A 90 17.97 1.12 -12.91
N GLU A 91 18.63 0.23 -13.65
CA GLU A 91 19.46 -0.81 -13.07
C GLU A 91 20.91 -0.29 -12.96
N LEU A 92 21.45 -0.33 -11.75
CA LEU A 92 22.80 0.12 -11.43
C LEU A 92 23.82 -0.94 -11.84
N PRO A 93 24.98 -0.54 -12.37
CA PRO A 93 26.11 -1.45 -12.53
C PRO A 93 26.49 -2.12 -11.21
N GLN A 94 26.85 -3.40 -11.26
CA GLN A 94 27.13 -4.22 -10.07
C GLN A 94 28.15 -3.60 -9.12
N ALA A 95 29.19 -2.94 -9.66
CA ALA A 95 30.22 -2.25 -8.87
C ALA A 95 29.64 -1.12 -8.00
N VAL A 96 28.66 -0.39 -8.52
CA VAL A 96 27.98 0.72 -7.81
C VAL A 96 26.88 0.19 -6.90
N ALA A 97 26.19 -0.87 -7.31
CA ALA A 97 25.17 -1.53 -6.49
C ALA A 97 25.77 -2.13 -5.20
N ALA A 98 27.02 -2.60 -5.24
CA ALA A 98 27.72 -3.14 -4.07
C ALA A 98 28.16 -2.06 -3.05
N ALA A 99 28.28 -0.79 -3.48
CA ALA A 99 28.69 0.33 -2.65
C ALA A 99 27.74 1.52 -2.86
N PRO A 100 26.51 1.47 -2.34
CA PRO A 100 25.47 2.47 -2.60
C PRO A 100 25.72 3.82 -1.91
N ASP A 101 26.68 3.87 -0.98
CA ASP A 101 27.13 5.12 -0.36
C ASP A 101 27.70 6.06 -1.44
N GLY A 102 27.43 7.36 -1.30
CA GLY A 102 27.85 8.35 -2.31
C GLY A 102 26.97 8.46 -3.56
N LEU A 103 25.94 7.60 -3.73
CA LEU A 103 25.00 7.71 -4.85
C LEU A 103 24.22 9.03 -4.81
N SER A 104 24.07 9.74 -5.92
CA SER A 104 23.14 10.88 -6.00
C SER A 104 22.38 10.86 -7.32
N VAL A 105 21.11 11.25 -7.27
CA VAL A 105 20.22 11.24 -8.41
C VAL A 105 19.83 12.68 -8.71
N VAL A 106 19.99 13.09 -9.96
CA VAL A 106 19.73 14.47 -10.42
C VAL A 106 18.83 14.38 -11.64
N ALA A 107 17.75 15.16 -11.66
CA ALA A 107 16.90 15.31 -12.82
C ALA A 107 17.28 16.60 -13.57
N GLU A 108 17.43 16.52 -14.88
CA GLU A 108 17.81 17.62 -15.77
C GLU A 108 16.70 17.88 -16.78
N THR A 109 16.34 19.16 -16.96
CA THR A 109 15.37 19.58 -17.99
C THR A 109 16.02 19.58 -19.38
N PRO A 110 15.36 19.06 -20.43
CA PRO A 110 15.94 18.99 -21.77
C PRO A 110 16.14 20.36 -22.45
N LYS A 111 15.34 21.38 -22.07
CA LYS A 111 15.39 22.71 -22.73
C LYS A 111 16.46 23.64 -22.18
N ASP A 112 16.61 23.66 -20.86
CA ASP A 112 17.40 24.69 -20.16
C ASP A 112 18.55 24.10 -19.34
N GLY A 113 18.71 22.76 -19.33
CA GLY A 113 19.72 22.07 -18.53
C GLY A 113 19.60 22.31 -17.03
N THR A 114 18.45 22.82 -16.56
CA THR A 114 18.23 23.06 -15.13
C THR A 114 18.17 21.74 -14.40
N GLN A 115 18.93 21.64 -13.31
CA GLN A 115 19.10 20.42 -12.55
C GLN A 115 18.43 20.51 -11.18
N LEU A 116 17.75 19.44 -10.77
CA LEU A 116 17.25 19.23 -9.42
C LEU A 116 17.82 17.93 -8.85
N LYS A 117 18.52 18.02 -7.72
CA LYS A 117 18.90 16.83 -6.96
C LYS A 117 17.65 16.22 -6.32
N LEU A 118 17.31 14.99 -6.70
CA LEU A 118 16.11 14.34 -6.22
C LEU A 118 16.30 13.88 -4.77
N PRO A 119 15.36 14.23 -3.86
CA PRO A 119 15.42 13.76 -2.48
C PRO A 119 15.25 12.23 -2.44
N ARG A 120 16.06 11.59 -1.59
CA ARG A 120 15.92 10.17 -1.26
C ARG A 120 15.03 10.00 -0.03
N PRO A 121 14.27 8.90 0.08
CA PRO A 121 13.51 8.62 1.29
C PRO A 121 14.50 8.49 2.45
N SER A 122 14.31 9.33 3.45
CA SER A 122 15.12 9.32 4.65
C SER A 122 14.98 7.96 5.35
N ALA A 123 15.99 7.56 6.13
CA ALA A 123 15.93 6.32 6.91
C ALA A 123 14.69 6.27 7.84
N GLN A 124 14.19 7.44 8.27
CA GLN A 124 12.98 7.57 9.09
C GLN A 124 11.71 7.31 8.29
N GLU A 125 11.60 7.81 7.05
CA GLU A 125 10.46 7.52 6.18
C GLU A 125 10.41 6.04 5.78
N ARG A 126 11.56 5.44 5.48
CA ARG A 126 11.66 3.99 5.18
C ARG A 126 11.29 3.14 6.39
N ALA A 127 11.69 3.57 7.58
CA ALA A 127 11.28 2.92 8.84
C ALA A 127 9.78 3.10 9.13
N ALA A 128 9.18 4.24 8.77
CA ALA A 128 7.75 4.48 8.91
C ALA A 128 6.94 3.64 7.92
N GLU A 129 7.37 3.52 6.66
CA GLU A 129 6.75 2.63 5.66
C GLU A 129 6.85 1.16 6.09
N ALA A 130 8.01 0.71 6.58
CA ALA A 130 8.18 -0.63 7.14
C ALA A 130 7.30 -0.85 8.39
N ALA A 131 7.14 0.18 9.23
CA ALA A 131 6.29 0.13 10.42
C ALA A 131 4.78 0.10 10.09
N VAL A 132 4.37 0.54 8.89
CA VAL A 132 2.98 0.42 8.39
C VAL A 132 2.76 -0.89 7.64
N ALA A 133 3.77 -1.40 6.94
CA ALA A 133 3.70 -2.68 6.23
C ALA A 133 3.62 -3.91 7.16
N LEU A 134 4.32 -3.89 8.31
CA LEU A 134 4.30 -4.97 9.29
C LEU A 134 2.91 -5.25 9.91
N PRO A 135 2.14 -4.23 10.33
CA PRO A 135 0.77 -4.42 10.82
C PRO A 135 -0.16 -5.02 9.78
N LEU A 136 -0.02 -4.67 8.50
CA LEU A 136 -0.94 -5.13 7.45
C LEU A 136 -0.79 -6.63 7.17
N SER A 137 0.42 -7.17 7.19
CA SER A 137 0.64 -8.62 7.03
C SER A 137 0.07 -9.41 8.22
N LEU A 138 0.20 -8.89 9.43
CA LEU A 138 -0.41 -9.47 10.64
C LEU A 138 -1.95 -9.43 10.61
N VAL A 139 -2.52 -8.35 10.06
CA VAL A 139 -3.97 -8.25 9.86
C VAL A 139 -4.44 -9.28 8.84
N MET A 140 -3.75 -9.44 7.71
CA MET A 140 -4.10 -10.46 6.72
C MET A 140 -3.99 -11.87 7.28
N GLU A 141 -2.93 -12.17 8.04
CA GLU A 141 -2.79 -13.47 8.70
C GLU A 141 -3.94 -13.75 9.69
N LYS A 142 -4.37 -12.74 10.45
CA LYS A 142 -5.53 -12.86 11.35
C LYS A 142 -6.84 -13.07 10.59
N VAL A 143 -7.04 -12.38 9.46
CA VAL A 143 -8.21 -12.56 8.60
C VAL A 143 -8.24 -13.98 8.03
N ASP A 144 -7.12 -14.50 7.54
CA ASP A 144 -7.04 -15.88 7.03
C ASP A 144 -7.34 -16.92 8.11
N ARG A 145 -6.83 -16.72 9.33
CA ARG A 145 -7.16 -17.58 10.48
C ARG A 145 -8.65 -17.53 10.83
N LEU A 146 -9.28 -16.36 10.76
CA LEU A 146 -10.72 -16.22 10.98
C LEU A 146 -11.53 -16.92 9.89
N ILE A 147 -11.14 -16.79 8.62
CA ILE A 147 -11.80 -17.48 7.50
C ILE A 147 -11.69 -19.00 7.68
N ALA A 148 -10.51 -19.51 8.07
CA ALA A 148 -10.30 -20.93 8.33
C ALA A 148 -11.18 -21.42 9.50
N ALA A 149 -11.25 -20.67 10.60
CA ALA A 149 -12.09 -20.99 11.75
C ALA A 149 -13.58 -20.99 11.39
N GLN A 150 -14.05 -20.02 10.60
CA GLN A 150 -15.44 -19.95 10.14
C GLN A 150 -15.81 -21.15 9.26
N ARG A 151 -14.92 -21.56 8.34
CA ARG A 151 -15.14 -22.75 7.49
C ARG A 151 -15.25 -24.02 8.34
N GLN A 152 -14.36 -24.17 9.32
CA GLN A 152 -14.40 -25.33 10.23
C GLN A 152 -15.69 -25.36 11.07
N SER A 153 -16.13 -24.21 11.57
CA SER A 153 -17.39 -24.10 12.31
C SER A 153 -18.60 -24.46 11.45
N ALA A 154 -18.62 -24.01 10.18
CA ALA A 154 -19.70 -24.34 9.26
C ALA A 154 -19.78 -25.86 8.94
N ILE A 155 -18.63 -26.54 8.88
CA ILE A 155 -18.58 -28.00 8.74
C ILE A 155 -19.12 -28.66 10.02
N GLY A 156 -18.64 -28.25 11.20
CA GLY A 156 -19.12 -28.80 12.48
C GLY A 156 -20.63 -28.61 12.71
N GLN A 157 -21.22 -27.49 12.28
CA GLN A 157 -22.66 -27.30 12.34
C GLN A 157 -23.42 -28.27 11.42
N ARG A 158 -22.92 -28.53 10.21
CA ARG A 158 -23.53 -29.51 9.29
C ARG A 158 -23.47 -30.91 9.87
N ASP A 159 -22.34 -31.29 10.44
CA ASP A 159 -22.17 -32.61 11.06
C ASP A 159 -23.10 -32.75 12.28
N ALA A 160 -23.18 -31.73 13.13
CA ALA A 160 -24.10 -31.71 14.26
C ALA A 160 -25.57 -31.81 13.81
N THR A 161 -25.98 -31.10 12.75
CA THR A 161 -27.35 -31.23 12.23
C THR A 161 -27.62 -32.61 11.64
N THR A 162 -26.62 -33.27 11.07
CA THR A 162 -26.73 -34.62 10.53
C THR A 162 -26.88 -35.62 11.66
N LEU A 163 -26.05 -35.54 12.70
CA LEU A 163 -26.12 -36.38 13.89
C LEU A 163 -27.46 -36.21 14.63
N LEU A 164 -27.94 -34.98 14.78
CA LEU A 164 -29.26 -34.72 15.37
C LEU A 164 -30.37 -35.38 14.56
N ARG A 165 -30.34 -35.25 13.22
CA ARG A 165 -31.33 -35.89 12.34
C ARG A 165 -31.29 -37.41 12.44
N GLU A 166 -30.11 -38.03 12.45
CA GLU A 166 -29.96 -39.48 12.62
C GLU A 166 -30.48 -39.93 13.99
N THR A 167 -30.19 -39.16 15.05
CA THR A 167 -30.66 -39.46 16.39
C THR A 167 -32.18 -39.39 16.48
N THR A 168 -32.81 -38.36 15.89
CA THR A 168 -34.27 -38.26 15.80
C THR A 168 -34.87 -39.44 15.03
N GLN A 169 -34.28 -39.83 13.90
CA GLN A 169 -34.74 -40.98 13.11
C GLN A 169 -34.65 -42.30 13.89
N ARG A 170 -33.57 -42.48 14.67
CA ARG A 170 -33.46 -43.64 15.57
C ARG A 170 -34.55 -43.59 16.63
N ILE A 171 -34.73 -42.46 17.32
CA ILE A 171 -35.79 -42.33 18.34
C ILE A 171 -37.18 -42.64 17.75
N ASP A 172 -37.51 -42.15 16.55
CA ASP A 172 -38.78 -42.45 15.88
C ASP A 172 -38.93 -43.96 15.55
N ALA A 173 -37.85 -44.61 15.11
CA ALA A 173 -37.84 -46.05 14.83
C ALA A 173 -38.02 -46.89 16.11
N LEU A 174 -37.35 -46.49 17.21
CA LEU A 174 -37.45 -47.14 18.52
C LEU A 174 -38.82 -46.89 19.18
N ALA A 175 -39.39 -45.68 19.03
CA ALA A 175 -40.73 -45.35 19.54
C ALA A 175 -41.84 -46.14 18.81
N SER A 176 -41.56 -46.64 17.61
CA SER A 176 -42.46 -47.49 16.84
C SER A 176 -42.44 -48.96 17.29
N ASN A 177 -41.55 -49.35 18.22
CA ASN A 177 -41.41 -50.72 18.71
C ASN A 177 -41.39 -50.70 20.25
N GLU A 178 -42.45 -51.17 20.90
CA GLU A 178 -42.62 -51.07 22.36
C GLU A 178 -41.50 -51.80 23.14
N GLY A 179 -40.48 -51.05 23.59
CA GLY A 179 -39.42 -51.56 24.49
C GLY A 179 -38.19 -50.67 24.76
N GLU A 180 -37.92 -49.61 23.98
CA GLU A 180 -36.57 -49.01 23.88
C GLU A 180 -36.36 -47.62 24.51
N LEU A 181 -37.24 -47.18 25.40
CA LEU A 181 -37.12 -45.90 26.13
C LEU A 181 -35.78 -45.75 26.90
N GLY A 182 -35.18 -46.85 27.34
CA GLY A 182 -33.90 -46.85 28.05
C GLY A 182 -32.70 -46.53 27.14
N GLU A 183 -32.75 -46.93 25.87
CA GLU A 183 -31.65 -46.75 24.92
C GLU A 183 -31.64 -45.32 24.35
N ALA A 184 -32.82 -44.75 24.10
CA ALA A 184 -32.98 -43.35 23.76
C ALA A 184 -32.43 -42.40 24.86
N LEU A 185 -32.66 -42.75 26.14
CA LEU A 185 -32.14 -41.96 27.28
C LEU A 185 -30.61 -42.02 27.38
N ALA A 186 -30.00 -43.16 27.02
CA ALA A 186 -28.55 -43.32 27.01
C ALA A 186 -27.90 -42.45 25.92
N ILE A 187 -28.49 -42.38 24.73
CA ILE A 187 -28.01 -41.54 23.62
C ILE A 187 -28.13 -40.04 23.95
N LEU A 188 -29.22 -39.63 24.59
CA LEU A 188 -29.39 -38.25 25.06
C LEU A 188 -28.33 -37.87 26.09
N LYS A 189 -28.02 -38.78 27.03
CA LYS A 189 -27.00 -38.56 28.06
C LYS A 189 -25.58 -38.50 27.47
N SER A 190 -25.27 -39.27 26.43
CA SER A 190 -23.97 -39.19 25.75
C SER A 190 -23.83 -37.88 24.96
N GLY A 191 -24.85 -37.48 24.19
CA GLY A 191 -24.81 -36.22 23.44
C GLY A 191 -24.70 -34.97 24.31
N GLN A 192 -25.28 -35.01 25.52
CA GLN A 192 -25.13 -33.93 26.50
C GLN A 192 -23.69 -33.85 27.04
N GLY A 193 -23.00 -34.98 27.16
CA GLY A 193 -21.58 -35.05 27.52
C GLY A 193 -20.67 -34.43 26.46
N ASP A 194 -20.91 -34.75 25.19
CA ASP A 194 -20.15 -34.19 24.07
C ASP A 194 -20.33 -32.67 23.96
N LEU A 195 -21.56 -32.16 24.15
CA LEU A 195 -21.83 -30.73 24.16
C LEU A 195 -21.09 -30.00 25.31
N ALA A 196 -21.08 -30.59 26.51
CA ALA A 196 -20.35 -30.04 27.64
C ALA A 196 -18.83 -29.99 27.38
N GLN A 197 -18.29 -31.01 26.71
CA GLN A 197 -16.89 -31.05 26.31
C GLN A 197 -16.57 -29.96 25.27
N HIS A 198 -17.41 -29.76 24.26
CA HIS A 198 -17.24 -28.72 23.25
C HIS A 198 -17.28 -27.30 23.84
N VAL A 199 -18.17 -27.04 24.80
CA VAL A 199 -18.22 -25.74 25.52
C VAL A 199 -16.90 -25.49 26.25
N LYS A 200 -16.34 -26.52 26.90
CA LYS A 200 -15.07 -26.42 27.61
C LYS A 200 -13.89 -26.14 26.68
N GLU A 201 -13.88 -26.76 25.50
CA GLU A 201 -12.87 -26.47 24.47
C GLU A 201 -12.97 -25.03 23.96
N LEU A 202 -14.19 -24.50 23.80
CA LEU A 202 -14.41 -23.12 23.40
C LEU A 202 -13.92 -22.11 24.45
N GLU A 203 -14.13 -22.39 25.74
CA GLU A 203 -13.60 -21.55 26.83
C GLU A 203 -12.07 -21.49 26.82
N VAL A 204 -11.39 -22.63 26.61
CA VAL A 204 -9.92 -22.70 26.51
C VAL A 204 -9.43 -21.91 25.30
N PHE A 205 -10.14 -21.97 24.17
CA PHE A 205 -9.82 -21.19 22.99
C PHE A 205 -9.93 -19.67 23.26
N LEU A 206 -11.00 -19.23 23.91
CA LEU A 206 -11.21 -17.82 24.27
C LEU A 206 -10.09 -17.28 25.18
N LEU A 207 -9.71 -18.05 26.22
CA LEU A 207 -8.58 -17.72 27.10
C LEU A 207 -7.26 -17.55 26.34
N ARG A 208 -7.01 -18.43 25.36
CA ARG A 208 -5.78 -18.38 24.55
C ARG A 208 -5.81 -17.23 23.53
N PHE A 209 -7.00 -16.90 23.01
CA PHE A 209 -7.22 -15.78 22.11
C PHE A 209 -6.97 -14.45 22.82
N ASP A 210 -7.48 -14.26 24.03
CA ASP A 210 -7.25 -13.05 24.84
C ASP A 210 -5.76 -12.86 25.16
N THR A 211 -5.07 -13.95 25.48
CA THR A 211 -3.61 -13.93 25.69
C THR A 211 -2.87 -13.47 24.42
N THR A 212 -3.35 -13.90 23.25
CA THR A 212 -2.78 -13.51 21.95
C THR A 212 -3.07 -12.04 21.62
N LEU A 213 -4.27 -11.54 21.94
CA LEU A 213 -4.63 -10.14 21.78
C LEU A 213 -3.79 -9.23 22.67
N LYS A 214 -3.56 -9.62 23.93
CA LYS A 214 -2.70 -8.89 24.85
C LYS A 214 -1.27 -8.78 24.34
N GLY A 215 -0.70 -9.89 23.86
CA GLY A 215 0.64 -9.87 23.26
C GLY A 215 0.76 -9.01 21.99
N PHE A 216 -0.35 -8.81 21.27
CA PHE A 216 -0.41 -7.88 20.14
C PHE A 216 -0.51 -6.42 20.59
N ASP A 217 -1.33 -6.12 21.59
CA ASP A 217 -1.46 -4.77 22.19
C ASP A 217 -0.12 -4.30 22.78
N ASP A 218 0.60 -5.18 23.48
CA ASP A 218 1.92 -4.86 24.04
C ASP A 218 2.95 -4.52 22.95
N ARG A 219 2.91 -5.23 21.81
CA ARG A 219 3.76 -4.92 20.64
C ARG A 219 3.40 -3.58 20.01
N LEU A 220 2.11 -3.25 19.91
CA LEU A 220 1.65 -1.95 19.41
C LEU A 220 2.07 -0.80 20.34
N LYS A 221 2.03 -0.99 21.66
CA LYS A 221 2.52 0.02 22.63
C LYS A 221 4.01 0.27 22.47
N VAL A 222 4.82 -0.78 22.33
CA VAL A 222 6.27 -0.65 22.10
C VAL A 222 6.57 0.13 20.82
N LEU A 223 5.81 -0.11 19.75
CA LEU A 223 5.92 0.66 18.51
C LEU A 223 5.49 2.13 18.69
N GLY A 224 4.42 2.37 19.45
CA GLY A 224 3.90 3.71 19.76
C GLY A 224 4.83 4.56 20.65
N GLU A 225 5.49 3.96 21.63
CA GLU A 225 6.46 4.64 22.48
C GLU A 225 7.71 5.07 21.71
N LYS A 226 8.18 4.22 20.77
CA LYS A 226 9.31 4.54 19.89
C LYS A 226 8.99 5.64 18.86
N SER A 227 7.70 5.88 18.61
CA SER A 227 7.15 6.78 17.59
C SER A 227 6.77 8.18 18.10
N ARG A 228 6.69 8.39 19.43
CA ARG A 228 6.24 9.64 20.07
C ARG A 228 7.06 10.90 19.77
N SER A 229 8.23 10.81 19.14
CA SER A 229 9.03 11.99 18.81
C SER A 229 8.68 12.66 17.47
N ASN A 230 7.97 12.03 16.52
CA ASN A 230 7.70 12.66 15.21
C ASN A 230 6.40 12.26 14.45
N LEU A 231 5.52 11.42 15.00
CA LEU A 231 4.40 10.82 14.23
C LEU A 231 2.98 11.34 14.53
N ARG A 232 2.83 12.30 15.46
CA ARG A 232 1.51 12.84 15.84
C ARG A 232 0.63 13.33 14.68
N PRO A 233 1.14 14.05 13.65
CA PRO A 233 0.27 14.53 12.58
C PRO A 233 -0.19 13.42 11.62
N HIS A 234 0.64 12.40 11.35
CA HIS A 234 0.29 11.33 10.39
C HIS A 234 -0.64 10.27 10.97
N LEU A 235 -0.52 9.94 12.26
CA LEU A 235 -1.46 9.04 12.94
C LEU A 235 -2.86 9.64 13.07
N MET A 236 -2.98 10.97 13.23
CA MET A 236 -4.29 11.63 13.27
C MET A 236 -4.99 11.62 11.91
N ILE A 237 -4.25 11.78 10.80
CA ILE A 237 -4.82 11.68 9.45
C ILE A 237 -5.29 10.25 9.16
N LEU A 238 -4.50 9.24 9.56
CA LEU A 238 -4.87 7.83 9.39
C LEU A 238 -6.09 7.45 10.26
N ALA A 239 -6.15 7.92 11.50
CA ALA A 239 -7.30 7.71 12.38
C ALA A 239 -8.57 8.41 11.86
N ALA A 240 -8.45 9.61 11.30
CA ALA A 240 -9.56 10.30 10.66
C ALA A 240 -10.08 9.54 9.42
N MET A 241 -9.19 8.99 8.59
CA MET A 241 -9.57 8.16 7.44
C MET A 241 -10.26 6.86 7.85
N LEU A 242 -9.78 6.17 8.89
CA LEU A 242 -10.40 4.96 9.42
C LEU A 242 -11.78 5.22 10.04
N GLY A 243 -11.96 6.35 10.73
CA GLY A 243 -13.26 6.76 11.26
C GLY A 243 -14.31 7.01 10.18
N VAL A 244 -13.90 7.60 9.04
CA VAL A 244 -14.78 7.86 7.90
C VAL A 244 -15.21 6.55 7.21
N VAL A 245 -14.32 5.56 7.09
CA VAL A 245 -14.66 4.24 6.52
C VAL A 245 -15.54 3.42 7.47
N GLY A 246 -15.28 3.45 8.78
CA GLY A 246 -16.11 2.80 9.79
C GLY A 246 -17.52 3.40 9.87
N GLY A 247 -17.65 4.72 9.76
CA GLY A 247 -18.94 5.42 9.73
C GLY A 247 -19.79 5.08 8.50
N MET A 248 -19.17 4.94 7.32
CA MET A 248 -19.87 4.52 6.11
C MET A 248 -20.36 3.06 6.18
N LEU A 249 -19.58 2.16 6.79
CA LEU A 249 -19.98 0.76 7.01
C LEU A 249 -21.13 0.65 8.01
N PHE A 250 -21.13 1.47 9.07
CA PHE A 250 -22.22 1.47 10.05
C PHE A 250 -23.53 2.02 9.46
N ALA A 251 -23.46 3.08 8.64
CA ALA A 251 -24.62 3.67 7.98
C ALA A 251 -25.25 2.75 6.91
N ALA A 252 -24.44 1.91 6.26
CA ALA A 252 -24.92 0.92 5.29
C ALA A 252 -25.60 -0.30 5.95
N ILE A 253 -25.26 -0.61 7.21
CA ILE A 253 -25.84 -1.75 7.95
C ILE A 253 -27.11 -1.32 8.71
N SER A 254 -27.22 -0.05 9.11
CA SER A 254 -28.40 0.50 9.79
C SER A 254 -29.51 1.01 8.86
N GLY A 255 -29.37 0.82 7.56
CA GLY A 255 -30.24 1.37 6.52
C GLY A 255 -31.16 0.36 5.81
N LEU A 256 -31.33 -0.84 6.37
CA LEU A 256 -32.34 -1.83 5.94
C LEU A 256 -33.32 -2.14 7.07
#